data_AF-A0A524KP31-F1
#
_entry.id   AF-A0A524KP31-F1
#
_cell.length_a   1.000
_cell.length_b   1.000
_cell.length_c   1.000
_cell.angle_alpha   90.00
_cell.angle_beta   90.00
_cell.angle_gamma   90.00
#
_symmetry.space_group_name_H-M   'P 1'
#
loop_
_entity.id
_entity.type
_entity.pdbx_description
1 polymer ?
#
loop_
_entity_poly.entity_id
_entity_poly.type
_entity_poly.pdbx_seq_one_letter_code
_entity_poly.pdbx_strand_id
1 'polypeptide(L)' 'MPEFRYTDLFVLEGPDSTQFRPLGSEHVSVQSVADQEVLRVAPQALTLLAREAFREVAFFYRERHLAECFAGEKG' A
#
# COMPACT_ATOMS: atom_id res chain seq x y z
N MET A 1 31.82 -26.68 -8.93
CA MET A 1 31.30 -25.73 -7.93
C MET A 1 29.84 -25.50 -8.22
N PRO A 2 28.93 -25.46 -7.22
CA PRO A 2 27.54 -25.12 -7.47
C PRO A 2 27.42 -23.67 -7.98
N GLU A 3 26.46 -23.43 -8.86
CA GLU A 3 26.15 -22.10 -9.38
C GLU A 3 25.45 -21.26 -8.29
N PHE A 4 25.83 -19.98 -8.17
CA PHE A 4 25.17 -19.07 -7.24
C PHE A 4 23.77 -18.73 -7.75
N ARG A 5 22.76 -18.91 -6.89
CA ARG A 5 21.39 -18.48 -7.15
C ARG A 5 20.90 -17.59 -6.02
N TYR A 6 20.56 -16.35 -6.35
CA TYR A 6 19.89 -15.44 -5.43
C TYR A 6 18.45 -15.89 -5.20
N THR A 7 17.96 -15.75 -3.97
CA THR A 7 16.57 -16.01 -3.61
C THR A 7 16.16 -14.98 -2.57
N ASP A 8 15.02 -14.32 -2.81
CA ASP A 8 14.45 -13.38 -1.86
C ASP A 8 14.05 -14.08 -0.57
N LEU A 9 14.35 -13.44 0.56
CA LEU A 9 14.01 -13.96 1.89
C LEU A 9 12.49 -13.95 2.15
N PHE A 10 11.79 -13.00 1.55
CA PHE A 10 10.35 -12.81 1.72
C PHE A 10 9.69 -12.76 0.35
N VAL A 11 9.14 -13.90 -0.07
CA VAL A 11 8.35 -14.00 -1.29
C VAL A 11 6.94 -13.56 -0.95
N LEU A 12 6.42 -12.53 -1.63
CA LEU A 12 5.02 -12.17 -1.53
C LEU A 12 4.18 -13.30 -2.15
N GLU A 13 3.32 -13.91 -1.36
CA GLU A 13 2.44 -14.99 -1.81
C GLU A 13 1.08 -14.43 -2.23
N GLY A 14 0.69 -14.72 -3.48
CA GLY A 14 -0.64 -14.42 -4.01
C GLY A 14 -0.86 -12.96 -4.39
N PRO A 15 -2.03 -12.66 -4.99
CA PRO A 15 -2.40 -11.30 -5.37
C PRO A 15 -2.82 -10.46 -4.15
N ASP A 16 -2.46 -9.18 -4.14
CA ASP A 16 -3.00 -8.22 -3.17
C ASP A 16 -4.45 -7.87 -3.55
N SER A 17 -5.40 -8.24 -2.69
CA SER A 17 -6.82 -7.94 -2.84
C SER A 17 -7.26 -6.67 -2.10
N THR A 18 -6.31 -5.92 -1.53
CA THR A 18 -6.59 -4.67 -0.82
C THR A 18 -7.20 -3.64 -1.77
N GLN A 19 -8.36 -3.12 -1.41
CA GLN A 19 -9.01 -2.05 -2.18
C GLN A 19 -8.41 -0.70 -1.79
N PHE A 20 -8.11 0.14 -2.79
CA PHE A 20 -7.52 1.46 -2.59
C PHE A 20 -8.47 2.56 -3.07
N ARG A 21 -8.47 3.68 -2.35
CA ARG A 21 -9.15 4.92 -2.74
C ARG A 21 -8.11 5.94 -3.20
N PRO A 22 -8.27 6.57 -4.38
CA PRO A 22 -7.35 7.61 -4.81
C PRO A 22 -7.45 8.85 -3.90
N LEU A 23 -6.30 9.41 -3.53
CA LEU A 23 -6.19 10.67 -2.77
C LEU A 23 -5.90 11.89 -3.65
N GLY A 24 -5.66 11.68 -4.96
CA GLY A 24 -5.30 12.70 -5.93
C GLY A 24 -3.91 12.46 -6.55
N SER A 25 -3.61 13.17 -7.62
CA SER A 25 -2.36 13.04 -8.40
C SER A 25 -1.53 14.32 -8.44
N GLU A 26 -1.86 15.31 -7.62
CA GLU A 26 -1.33 16.68 -7.72
C GLU A 26 0.12 16.82 -7.26
N HIS A 27 0.62 15.81 -6.54
CA HIS A 27 1.96 15.78 -5.98
C HIS A 27 2.85 14.71 -6.62
N VAL A 28 2.41 14.14 -7.74
CA VAL A 28 3.18 13.17 -8.51
C VAL A 28 3.31 13.60 -9.96
N SER A 29 4.47 13.35 -10.55
CA SER A 29 4.73 13.62 -11.96
C SER A 29 5.75 12.62 -12.49
N VAL A 30 5.68 12.31 -13.78
CA VAL A 30 6.71 11.51 -14.45
C VAL A 30 7.80 12.45 -14.97
N GLN A 31 9.06 12.06 -14.77
CA GLN A 31 10.23 12.77 -15.30
C GLN A 31 11.19 11.76 -15.94
N SER A 32 11.75 12.09 -17.09
CA SER A 32 12.82 11.31 -17.70
C SER A 32 14.17 11.66 -17.06
N VAL A 33 14.90 10.64 -16.61
CA VAL A 33 16.27 10.75 -16.09
C VAL A 33 17.12 9.76 -16.88
N ALA A 34 18.07 10.29 -17.66
CA ALA A 34 18.73 9.53 -18.74
C ALA A 34 17.68 8.90 -19.67
N ASP A 35 17.74 7.58 -19.88
CA ASP A 35 16.82 6.84 -20.75
C ASP A 35 15.71 6.12 -19.96
N GLN A 36 15.45 6.53 -18.71
CA GLN A 36 14.46 5.91 -17.83
C GLN A 36 13.40 6.91 -17.36
N GLU A 37 12.15 6.45 -17.30
CA GLU A 37 11.05 7.19 -16.66
C GLU A 37 11.09 6.99 -15.15
N VAL A 38 11.06 8.10 -14.41
CA VAL A 38 11.08 8.11 -12.94
C VAL A 38 9.84 8.83 -12.43
N LEU A 39 9.20 8.24 -11.41
CA LEU A 39 8.11 8.89 -10.69
C LEU A 39 8.68 9.88 -9.66
N ARG A 40 8.47 11.17 -9.90
CA ARG A 40 8.77 12.21 -8.92
C ARG A 40 7.59 12.38 -7.98
N VAL A 41 7.86 12.27 -6.68
CA VAL A 41 6.87 12.46 -5.61
C VAL A 41 7.27 13.66 -4.77
N ALA A 42 6.39 14.66 -4.67
CA ALA A 42 6.62 15.81 -3.81
C ALA A 42 6.44 15.43 -2.32
N PRO A 43 7.21 16.00 -1.37
CA PRO A 43 7.09 15.68 0.06
C PRO A 43 5.67 15.85 0.62
N GLN A 44 4.89 16.78 0.06
CA GLN A 44 3.50 17.04 0.43
C GLN A 44 2.60 15.81 0.19
N ALA A 45 2.91 14.95 -0.78
CA ALA A 45 2.20 13.69 -1.00
C ALA A 45 2.28 12.78 0.23
N LEU A 46 3.46 12.70 0.85
CA LEU A 46 3.70 11.85 2.01
C LEU A 46 2.96 12.39 3.24
N THR A 47 2.97 13.70 3.44
CA THR A 47 2.20 14.35 4.50
C THR A 47 0.69 14.13 4.34
N LEU A 48 0.17 14.29 3.12
CA LEU A 48 -1.25 14.04 2.82
C LEU A 48 -1.62 12.59 3.07
N LEU A 49 -0.83 11.64 2.54
CA LEU A 49 -1.07 10.21 2.71
C LEU A 49 -1.08 9.81 4.18
N ALA A 50 -0.08 10.26 4.96
CA ALA A 50 0.00 9.96 6.38
C ALA A 50 -1.20 10.54 7.14
N ARG A 51 -1.58 11.79 6.86
CA ARG A 51 -2.73 12.45 7.49
C ARG A 51 -4.03 11.66 7.26
N GLU A 52 -4.31 11.27 6.01
CA GLU A 52 -5.53 10.53 5.69
C GLU A 52 -5.50 9.12 6.31
N ALA A 53 -4.36 8.42 6.25
CA ALA A 53 -4.22 7.09 6.82
C ALA A 53 -4.44 7.07 8.35
N PHE A 54 -3.82 8.02 9.08
CA PHE A 54 -3.99 8.11 10.53
C PHE A 54 -5.40 8.51 10.93
N ARG A 55 -6.08 9.34 10.13
CA ARG A 55 -7.49 9.64 10.34
C ARG A 55 -8.35 8.39 10.13
N GLU A 56 -8.15 7.65 9.05
CA GLU A 56 -9.01 6.50 8.72
C GLU A 56 -8.84 5.35 9.73
N VAL A 57 -7.61 4.99 10.09
CA VAL A 57 -7.36 3.90 11.04
C VAL A 57 -7.89 4.18 12.45
N ALA A 58 -8.07 5.45 12.81
CA ALA A 58 -8.64 5.82 14.10
C ALA A 58 -10.15 5.56 14.21
N PHE A 59 -10.86 5.47 13.08
CA PHE A 59 -12.33 5.36 13.06
C PHE A 59 -12.86 4.11 12.33
N PHE A 60 -12.05 3.48 11.49
CA PHE A 60 -12.49 2.36 10.65
C PHE A 60 -11.61 1.12 10.83
N TYR A 61 -12.23 -0.04 10.67
CA TYR A 61 -11.57 -1.34 10.65
C TYR A 61 -11.71 -1.99 9.27
N ARG A 62 -10.82 -2.96 8.99
CA ARG A 62 -10.95 -3.80 7.79
C ARG A 62 -12.19 -4.70 7.89
N GLU A 63 -12.82 -4.96 6.75
CA GLU A 63 -14.03 -5.79 6.64
C GLU A 63 -13.88 -7.15 7.32
N ARG A 64 -12.71 -7.80 7.14
CA ARG A 64 -12.41 -9.08 7.78
C ARG A 64 -12.54 -9.02 9.31
N HIS A 65 -12.00 -7.98 9.94
CA HIS A 65 -12.06 -7.84 11.40
C HIS A 65 -13.50 -7.64 11.88
N LEU A 66 -14.26 -6.81 11.18
CA LEU A 66 -15.68 -6.60 11.50
C LEU A 66 -16.49 -7.90 11.33
N ALA A 67 -16.26 -8.66 10.26
CA ALA A 67 -16.92 -9.94 10.03
C ALA A 67 -16.63 -10.95 11.16
N GLU A 68 -15.39 -11.00 11.66
CA GLU A 68 -15.01 -11.83 12.80
C GLU A 68 -15.73 -11.39 14.10
N CYS A 69 -15.83 -10.10 14.39
CA CYS A 69 -16.57 -9.59 15.56
C CYS A 69 -18.07 -9.91 15.50
N PHE A 70 -18.73 -9.69 14.37
CA PHE A 70 -20.17 -9.94 14.23
C PHE A 70 -20.53 -11.43 14.13
N ALA A 71 -19.60 -12.29 13.71
CA ALA A 71 -19.80 -13.74 13.71
C ALA A 71 -19.91 -14.31 15.14
N GLY A 72 -19.27 -13.67 16.12
CA GLY A 72 -19.30 -14.08 17.53
C GLY A 72 -20.62 -13.79 18.27
N GLU A 73 -21.48 -12.91 17.75
CA GLU A 73 -22.78 -12.58 18.36
C GLU A 73 -23.94 -13.53 17.95
N LYS A 74 -23.69 -14.48 17.04
CA LYS A 74 -24.69 -15.47 16.60
C LYS A 74 -24.64 -16.82 17.34
N GLY A 75 -24.01 -16.87 18.52
CA GLY A 75 -24.05 -18.00 19.45
C GLY A 75 -24.76 -17.64 20.74
#